data_AF-A0A821LHR8-F1
#
_entry.id   AF-A0A821LHR8-F1
#
_cell.length_a   1.000
_cell.length_b   1.000
_cell.length_c   1.000
_cell.angle_alpha   90.00
_cell.angle_beta   90.00
_cell.angle_gamma   90.00
#
_symmetry.space_group_name_H-M   'P 1'
#
loop_
_entity.id
_entity.type
_entity.pdbx_description
1 polymer ?
#
loop_
_entity_poly.entity_id
_entity_poly.type
_entity_poly.pdbx_seq_one_letter_code
_entity_poly.pdbx_strand_id
1 'polypeptide(L)'
;KFVALNALGKANPEHVLSHVSTIVEYLNIKCTSYNDNVIVQYVAKILEFTVPLMKSASSSIIYSLEGSLTKLLLVSGQLVIHSSIACLAAAVRLSKNVALVKEVFLRYHSFIIQCQLKIIENPNDEFKGSAQLARSIYILGVLCKYFDIERSEYDDLQFSVEDIFQLFMFFIERPDSVVKLKSLVGLGYFLQRYGQYLIEDTIRQLYHTYLLDRRPLAAQLRCQVLINLEEYFRDCIRRMAEQDIDYLHLPSTTNTNEDENSNDAHQITGANLKDTTDIHSEMASSIAQCYLRIVLDTYLSEDEIIRQCVRKVVSCILEQGLVHPVQFIPFLIAMTTDRDINIQQSAEQNLQDLDKTNPGIIQTKVMQGFKMSYQLQKLLLIQYK
;
A
#
# COMPACT_ATOMS: atom_id res chain seq x y z
N LYS A 1 -6.99 11.76 -21.96
CA LYS A 1 -5.64 12.12 -22.49
C LYS A 1 -4.53 11.75 -21.49
N PHE A 2 -4.51 12.29 -20.26
CA PHE A 2 -3.48 11.94 -19.25
C PHE A 2 -3.47 10.47 -18.81
N VAL A 3 -4.63 9.79 -18.77
CA VAL A 3 -4.70 8.34 -18.52
C VAL A 3 -3.87 7.54 -19.54
N ALA A 4 -4.05 7.85 -20.83
CA ALA A 4 -3.32 7.20 -21.93
C ALA A 4 -1.83 7.55 -21.90
N LEU A 5 -1.49 8.82 -21.64
CA LEU A 5 -0.10 9.26 -21.50
C LEU A 5 0.60 8.54 -20.33
N ASN A 6 -0.09 8.36 -19.20
CA ASN A 6 0.42 7.59 -18.07
C ASN A 6 0.65 6.11 -18.43
N ALA A 7 -0.25 5.48 -19.20
CA ALA A 7 -0.05 4.10 -19.65
C ALA A 7 1.15 3.97 -20.60
N LEU A 8 1.28 4.90 -21.57
CA LEU A 8 2.42 4.94 -22.49
C LEU A 8 3.74 5.21 -21.76
N GLY A 9 3.75 6.20 -20.88
CA GLY A 9 4.93 6.57 -20.09
C GLY A 9 5.36 5.48 -19.13
N LYS A 10 4.43 4.72 -18.54
CA LYS A 10 4.79 3.55 -17.71
C LYS A 10 5.50 2.46 -18.50
N ALA A 11 5.15 2.27 -19.77
CA ALA A 11 5.78 1.26 -20.62
C ALA A 11 7.16 1.72 -21.13
N ASN A 12 7.28 3.00 -21.50
CA ASN A 12 8.57 3.60 -21.86
C ASN A 12 8.63 5.07 -21.41
N PRO A 13 9.23 5.34 -20.23
CA PRO A 13 9.33 6.69 -19.68
C PRO A 13 10.10 7.70 -20.53
N GLU A 14 11.04 7.25 -21.37
CA GLU A 14 11.90 8.13 -22.18
C GLU A 14 11.10 8.99 -23.16
N HIS A 15 9.99 8.46 -23.69
CA HIS A 15 9.10 9.19 -24.60
C HIS A 15 8.40 10.38 -23.96
N VAL A 16 8.34 10.44 -22.62
CA VAL A 16 7.70 11.52 -21.88
C VAL A 16 8.71 12.57 -21.39
N LEU A 17 10.00 12.24 -21.39
CA LEU A 17 11.07 13.04 -20.81
C LEU A 17 11.17 14.45 -21.43
N SER A 18 11.02 14.55 -22.75
CA SER A 18 11.03 15.82 -23.48
C SER A 18 9.85 16.74 -23.14
N HIS A 19 8.79 16.21 -22.52
CA HIS A 19 7.57 16.92 -22.19
C HIS A 19 7.45 17.29 -20.71
N VAL A 20 8.43 16.91 -19.87
CA VAL A 20 8.33 17.10 -18.41
C VAL A 20 8.09 18.57 -18.04
N SER A 21 8.82 19.52 -18.62
CA SER A 21 8.63 20.94 -18.31
C SER A 21 7.20 21.42 -18.57
N THR A 22 6.55 20.91 -19.62
CA THR A 22 5.13 21.21 -19.90
C THR A 22 4.20 20.49 -18.93
N ILE A 23 4.52 19.24 -18.56
CA ILE A 23 3.69 18.42 -17.66
C ILE A 23 3.69 18.99 -16.23
N VAL A 24 4.82 19.51 -15.74
CA VAL A 24 4.94 20.12 -14.41
C VAL A 24 3.96 21.28 -14.23
N GLU A 25 3.73 22.10 -15.27
CA GLU A 25 2.78 23.22 -15.21
C GLU A 25 1.35 22.79 -14.87
N TYR A 26 0.96 21.55 -15.22
CA TYR A 26 -0.37 21.03 -14.90
C TYR A 26 -0.56 20.70 -13.41
N LEU A 27 0.51 20.60 -12.61
CA LEU A 27 0.39 20.46 -11.15
C LEU A 27 -0.18 21.72 -10.50
N ASN A 28 0.00 22.89 -11.13
CA ASN A 28 -0.39 24.18 -10.58
C ASN A 28 -1.81 24.62 -10.96
N ILE A 29 -2.55 23.79 -11.70
CA ILE A 29 -3.93 24.09 -12.08
C ILE A 29 -4.80 24.14 -10.83
N LYS A 30 -5.63 25.19 -10.74
CA LYS A 30 -6.61 25.33 -9.66
C LYS A 30 -7.67 24.23 -9.81
N CYS A 31 -7.59 23.23 -8.94
CA CYS A 31 -8.55 22.14 -8.90
C CYS A 31 -9.91 22.64 -8.39
N THR A 32 -10.90 22.70 -9.27
CA THR A 32 -12.28 23.08 -8.94
C THR A 32 -13.27 21.94 -9.18
N SER A 33 -12.89 20.95 -9.98
CA SER A 33 -13.71 19.80 -10.32
C SER A 33 -13.05 18.46 -9.94
N TYR A 34 -13.83 17.38 -9.91
CA TYR A 34 -13.31 16.01 -9.80
C TYR A 34 -12.33 15.69 -10.94
N ASN A 35 -12.64 16.12 -12.16
CA ASN A 35 -11.79 15.89 -13.33
C ASN A 35 -10.43 16.60 -13.19
N ASP A 36 -10.40 17.79 -12.59
CA ASP A 36 -9.14 18.51 -12.34
C ASP A 36 -8.25 17.71 -11.37
N ASN A 37 -8.85 17.16 -10.30
CA ASN A 37 -8.14 16.31 -9.35
C ASN A 37 -7.58 15.04 -10.03
N VAL A 38 -8.36 14.42 -10.93
CA VAL A 38 -7.89 13.26 -11.71
C VAL A 38 -6.73 13.65 -12.62
N ILE A 39 -6.78 14.82 -13.27
CA ILE A 39 -5.68 15.30 -14.10
C ILE A 39 -4.41 15.47 -13.26
N VAL A 40 -4.48 16.21 -12.15
CA VAL A 40 -3.32 16.43 -11.28
C VAL A 40 -2.78 15.13 -10.72
N GLN A 41 -3.65 14.18 -10.37
CA GLN A 41 -3.24 12.84 -9.94
C GLN A 41 -2.42 12.12 -11.02
N TYR A 42 -2.90 12.08 -12.27
CA TYR A 42 -2.17 11.42 -13.35
C TYR A 42 -0.88 12.17 -13.73
N VAL A 43 -0.86 13.50 -13.65
CA VAL A 43 0.35 14.30 -13.83
C VAL A 43 1.41 13.91 -12.80
N ALA A 44 1.04 13.83 -11.51
CA ALA A 44 1.96 13.39 -10.46
C ALA A 44 2.47 11.95 -10.70
N LYS A 45 1.60 11.02 -11.11
CA LYS A 45 1.99 9.65 -11.47
C LYS A 45 2.95 9.58 -12.67
N ILE A 46 2.76 10.44 -13.67
CA ILE A 46 3.66 10.51 -14.82
C ILE A 46 5.03 11.03 -14.38
N LEU A 47 5.05 12.07 -13.56
CA LEU A 47 6.30 12.66 -13.08
C LEU A 47 7.05 11.68 -12.16
N GLU A 48 6.35 10.87 -11.36
CA GLU A 48 6.94 9.86 -10.46
C GLU A 48 7.95 8.94 -11.17
N PHE A 49 7.62 8.38 -12.32
CA PHE A 49 8.55 7.52 -13.07
C PHE A 49 9.42 8.28 -14.08
N THR A 50 9.10 9.52 -14.41
CA THR A 50 9.87 10.32 -15.40
C THR A 50 11.01 11.09 -14.75
N VAL A 51 10.78 11.63 -13.54
CA VAL A 51 11.75 12.46 -12.80
C VAL A 51 13.08 11.74 -12.54
N PRO A 52 13.12 10.44 -12.17
CA PRO A 52 14.39 9.73 -11.99
C PRO A 52 15.28 9.69 -13.24
N LEU A 53 14.71 9.84 -14.44
CA LEU A 53 15.47 9.85 -15.70
C LEU A 53 16.04 11.23 -16.06
N MET A 54 15.68 12.27 -15.31
CA MET A 54 16.11 13.64 -15.54
C MET A 54 17.53 13.91 -15.03
N LYS A 55 18.50 13.09 -15.42
CA LYS A 55 19.90 13.14 -14.94
C LYS A 55 20.60 14.50 -15.12
N SER A 56 20.09 15.35 -16.03
CA SER A 56 20.62 16.70 -16.32
C SER A 56 19.58 17.83 -16.12
N ALA A 57 18.49 17.58 -15.39
CA ALA A 57 17.51 18.63 -15.17
C ALA A 57 18.07 19.80 -14.36
N SER A 58 17.67 21.02 -14.72
CA SER A 58 18.00 22.21 -13.96
C SER A 58 17.43 22.08 -12.55
N SER A 59 18.27 22.30 -11.54
CA SER A 59 17.90 22.30 -10.11
C SER A 59 16.67 23.16 -9.80
N SER A 60 16.41 24.21 -10.60
CA SER A 60 15.22 25.05 -10.52
C SER A 60 13.90 24.31 -10.78
N ILE A 61 13.86 23.36 -11.74
CA ILE A 61 12.66 22.59 -12.06
C ILE A 61 12.33 21.64 -10.91
N ILE A 62 13.34 20.96 -10.38
CA ILE A 62 13.15 20.02 -9.27
C ILE A 62 12.70 20.76 -8.00
N TYR A 63 13.29 21.91 -7.69
CA TYR A 63 12.86 22.73 -6.56
C TYR A 63 11.41 23.25 -6.73
N SER A 64 11.05 23.70 -7.93
CA SER A 64 9.67 24.12 -8.24
C SER A 64 8.68 22.96 -8.12
N LEU A 65 9.08 21.77 -8.57
CA LEU A 65 8.29 20.55 -8.46
C LEU A 65 8.06 20.17 -6.99
N GLU A 66 9.12 20.14 -6.19
CA GLU A 66 9.07 19.87 -4.74
C GLU A 66 8.11 20.82 -4.01
N GLY A 67 8.20 22.13 -4.30
CA GLY A 67 7.30 23.13 -3.73
C GLY A 67 5.84 22.93 -4.17
N SER A 68 5.62 22.62 -5.45
CA SER A 68 4.28 22.38 -6.00
C SER A 68 3.62 21.14 -5.37
N LEU A 69 4.37 20.04 -5.26
CA LEU A 69 3.89 18.80 -4.64
C LEU A 69 3.58 18.99 -3.15
N THR A 70 4.43 19.70 -2.42
CA THR A 70 4.21 20.02 -1.00
C THR A 70 2.95 20.86 -0.80
N LYS A 71 2.70 21.84 -1.68
CA LYS A 71 1.47 22.64 -1.68
C LYS A 71 0.22 21.78 -1.93
N LEU A 72 0.29 20.80 -2.84
CA LEU A 72 -0.83 19.90 -3.12
C LEU A 72 -1.24 19.08 -1.89
N LEU A 73 -0.31 18.77 -0.97
CA LEU A 73 -0.60 18.11 0.30
C LEU A 73 -1.50 18.94 1.22
N LEU A 74 -1.54 20.26 1.06
CA LEU A 74 -2.38 21.15 1.87
C LEU A 74 -3.79 21.29 1.28
N VAL A 75 -3.90 21.39 -0.04
CA VAL A 75 -5.14 21.86 -0.70
C VAL A 75 -5.96 20.77 -1.40
N SER A 76 -5.37 19.62 -1.72
CA SER A 76 -5.99 18.66 -2.66
C SER A 76 -6.72 17.50 -1.96
N GLY A 77 -7.54 16.73 -2.70
CA GLY A 77 -8.16 15.51 -2.16
C GLY A 77 -7.19 14.33 -2.01
N GLN A 78 -7.61 13.29 -1.28
CA GLN A 78 -6.80 12.10 -0.99
C GLN A 78 -6.13 11.47 -2.23
N LEU A 79 -6.85 11.39 -3.35
CA LEU A 79 -6.35 10.84 -4.62
C LEU A 79 -5.09 11.53 -5.13
N VAL A 80 -5.04 12.86 -4.99
CA VAL A 80 -3.91 13.70 -5.41
C VAL A 80 -2.78 13.62 -4.39
N ILE A 81 -3.10 13.62 -3.09
CA ILE A 81 -2.12 13.56 -2.00
C ILE A 81 -1.20 12.35 -2.16
N HIS A 82 -1.76 11.15 -2.37
CA HIS A 82 -0.97 9.93 -2.49
C HIS A 82 0.05 10.00 -3.64
N SER A 83 -0.44 10.31 -4.84
CA SER A 83 0.42 10.43 -6.03
C SER A 83 1.41 11.60 -5.91
N SER A 84 1.07 12.65 -5.17
CA SER A 84 1.99 13.76 -4.91
C SER A 84 3.14 13.35 -4.01
N ILE A 85 2.89 12.57 -2.95
CA ILE A 85 3.95 12.07 -2.06
C ILE A 85 4.84 11.06 -2.78
N ALA A 86 4.25 10.17 -3.59
CA ALA A 86 5.01 9.23 -4.43
C ALA A 86 5.97 9.96 -5.39
N CYS A 87 5.45 10.97 -6.10
CA CYS A 87 6.25 11.83 -6.96
C CYS A 87 7.29 12.66 -6.19
N LEU A 88 6.96 13.12 -4.98
CA LEU A 88 7.89 13.87 -4.13
C LEU A 88 9.07 12.99 -3.72
N ALA A 89 8.82 11.72 -3.39
CA ALA A 89 9.87 10.76 -3.08
C ALA A 89 10.79 10.50 -4.28
N ALA A 90 10.25 10.44 -5.50
CA ALA A 90 11.06 10.35 -6.72
C ALA A 90 11.92 11.61 -6.94
N ALA A 91 11.36 12.80 -6.73
CA ALA A 91 12.07 14.07 -6.85
C ALA A 91 13.18 14.23 -5.81
N VAL A 92 12.90 13.94 -4.53
CA VAL A 92 13.87 14.03 -3.44
C VAL A 92 15.01 13.04 -3.60
N ARG A 93 14.76 11.85 -4.16
CA ARG A 93 15.80 10.87 -4.46
C ARG A 93 16.87 11.42 -5.41
N LEU A 94 16.46 12.30 -6.34
CA LEU A 94 17.32 12.99 -7.29
C LEU A 94 17.96 14.25 -6.67
N SER A 95 17.19 15.08 -5.99
CA SER A 95 17.68 16.36 -5.41
C SER A 95 18.50 16.20 -4.14
N LYS A 96 18.34 15.07 -3.43
CA LYS A 96 18.85 14.83 -2.09
C LYS A 96 18.37 15.87 -1.05
N ASN A 97 17.23 16.50 -1.29
CA ASN A 97 16.65 17.48 -0.38
C ASN A 97 15.94 16.81 0.83
N VAL A 98 16.73 16.17 1.70
CA VAL A 98 16.22 15.49 2.90
C VAL A 98 15.60 16.50 3.89
N ALA A 99 16.10 17.74 3.92
CA ALA A 99 15.58 18.79 4.79
C ALA A 99 14.09 19.10 4.52
N LEU A 100 13.67 19.13 3.25
CA LEU A 100 12.26 19.29 2.89
C LEU A 100 11.40 18.16 3.45
N VAL A 101 11.85 16.91 3.33
CA VAL A 101 11.12 15.74 3.84
C VAL A 101 10.95 15.83 5.35
N LYS A 102 12.01 16.18 6.09
CA LYS A 102 11.96 16.42 7.54
C LYS A 102 10.95 17.50 7.90
N GLU A 103 10.96 18.64 7.21
CA GLU A 103 10.00 19.72 7.46
C GLU A 103 8.55 19.25 7.26
N VAL A 104 8.30 18.49 6.19
CA VAL A 104 6.96 17.94 5.90
C VAL A 104 6.53 16.96 6.98
N PHE A 105 7.39 16.03 7.41
CA PHE A 105 7.11 15.12 8.51
C PHE A 105 6.82 15.87 9.81
N LEU A 106 7.71 16.78 10.23
CA LEU A 106 7.57 17.57 11.46
C LEU A 106 6.26 18.34 11.47
N ARG A 107 5.88 18.97 10.35
CA ARG A 107 4.62 19.73 10.23
C ARG A 107 3.39 18.88 10.56
N TYR A 108 3.28 17.70 9.93
CA TYR A 108 2.12 16.84 10.13
C TYR A 108 2.17 16.10 11.47
N HIS A 109 3.33 15.61 11.88
CA HIS A 109 3.52 14.96 13.17
C HIS A 109 3.18 15.92 14.33
N SER A 110 3.77 17.12 14.37
CA SER A 110 3.50 18.11 15.42
C SER A 110 2.02 18.52 15.47
N PHE A 111 1.36 18.67 14.32
CA PHE A 111 -0.08 18.95 14.29
C PHE A 111 -0.90 17.81 14.91
N ILE A 112 -0.57 16.56 14.60
CA ILE A 112 -1.29 15.40 15.15
C ILE A 112 -1.05 15.29 16.66
N ILE A 113 0.18 15.48 17.14
CA ILE A 113 0.50 15.54 18.58
C ILE A 113 -0.31 16.63 19.29
N GLN A 114 -0.39 17.83 18.72
CA GLN A 114 -1.20 18.91 19.29
C GLN A 114 -2.68 18.53 19.39
N CYS A 115 -3.21 17.81 18.39
CA CYS A 115 -4.58 17.31 18.44
C CYS A 115 -4.74 16.22 19.51
N GLN A 116 -3.79 15.29 19.61
CA GLN A 116 -3.77 14.25 20.64
C GLN A 116 -3.80 14.86 22.05
N LEU A 117 -2.94 15.84 22.33
CA LEU A 117 -2.90 16.53 23.62
C LEU A 117 -4.24 17.20 23.96
N LYS A 118 -4.84 17.94 23.02
CA LYS A 118 -6.16 18.58 23.22
C LYS A 118 -7.27 17.57 23.53
N ILE A 119 -7.23 16.41 22.88
CA ILE A 119 -8.19 15.32 23.09
C ILE A 119 -7.99 14.68 24.46
N ILE A 120 -6.74 14.50 24.91
CA ILE A 120 -6.42 13.95 26.23
C ILE A 120 -6.85 14.92 27.33
N GLU A 121 -6.61 16.22 27.15
CA GLU A 121 -7.00 17.27 28.10
C GLU A 121 -8.53 17.36 28.26
N ASN A 122 -9.29 17.15 27.18
CA ASN A 122 -10.75 17.28 27.17
C ASN A 122 -11.42 16.03 26.57
N PRO A 123 -11.39 14.87 27.27
CA PRO A 123 -11.78 13.59 26.68
C PRO A 123 -13.28 13.44 26.39
N ASN A 124 -14.11 14.21 27.09
CA ASN A 124 -15.58 14.20 26.94
C ASN A 124 -16.09 15.20 25.90
N ASP A 125 -15.22 16.10 25.42
CA ASP A 125 -15.59 17.14 24.46
C ASP A 125 -15.48 16.62 23.03
N GLU A 126 -16.40 17.07 22.18
CA GLU A 126 -16.31 16.82 20.75
C GLU A 126 -15.09 17.54 20.17
N PHE A 127 -14.16 16.77 19.58
CA PHE A 127 -12.95 17.34 19.00
C PHE A 127 -13.27 18.10 17.70
N LYS A 128 -13.13 19.43 17.74
CA LYS A 128 -13.25 20.27 16.55
C LYS A 128 -11.98 20.14 15.70
N GLY A 129 -12.13 19.59 14.50
CA GLY A 129 -11.02 19.45 13.54
C GLY A 129 -10.77 18.03 13.04
N SER A 130 -11.66 17.06 13.30
CA SER A 130 -11.52 15.67 12.87
C SER A 130 -11.15 15.51 11.39
N ALA A 131 -11.67 16.35 10.48
CA ALA A 131 -11.33 16.30 9.06
C ALA A 131 -9.85 16.64 8.77
N GLN A 132 -9.32 17.68 9.41
CA GLN A 132 -7.92 18.08 9.24
C GLN A 132 -6.99 17.08 9.94
N LEU A 133 -7.37 16.57 11.11
CA LEU A 133 -6.65 15.51 11.81
C LEU A 133 -6.58 14.24 10.96
N ALA A 134 -7.71 13.77 10.45
CA ALA A 134 -7.81 12.64 9.54
C ALA A 134 -6.93 12.81 8.28
N ARG A 135 -6.89 14.02 7.71
CA ARG A 135 -6.01 14.35 6.58
C ARG A 135 -4.53 14.22 6.97
N SER A 136 -4.14 14.81 8.10
CA SER A 136 -2.75 14.79 8.56
C SER A 136 -2.28 13.37 8.88
N ILE A 137 -3.12 12.57 9.53
CA ILE A 137 -2.84 11.15 9.83
C ILE A 137 -2.68 10.35 8.54
N TYR A 138 -3.55 10.57 7.55
CA TYR A 138 -3.42 9.94 6.24
C TYR A 138 -2.09 10.30 5.57
N ILE A 139 -1.73 11.59 5.56
CA ILE A 139 -0.47 12.07 4.98
C ILE A 139 0.73 11.43 5.69
N LEU A 140 0.72 11.40 7.02
CA LEU A 140 1.81 10.79 7.81
C LEU A 140 2.02 9.31 7.42
N GLY A 141 0.94 8.53 7.30
CA GLY A 141 1.03 7.13 6.88
C GLY A 141 1.62 6.96 5.48
N VAL A 142 1.20 7.79 4.52
CA VAL A 142 1.76 7.75 3.15
C VAL A 142 3.23 8.19 3.14
N LEU A 143 3.62 9.19 3.95
CA LEU A 143 5.03 9.57 4.08
C LEU A 143 5.87 8.39 4.57
N CYS A 144 5.43 7.68 5.62
CA CYS A 144 6.11 6.48 6.12
C CYS A 144 6.24 5.36 5.06
N LYS A 145 5.30 5.25 4.12
CA LYS A 145 5.43 4.30 3.00
C LYS A 145 6.65 4.62 2.12
N TYR A 146 6.82 5.89 1.76
CA TYR A 146 7.76 6.32 0.72
C TYR A 146 9.12 6.79 1.26
N PHE A 147 9.17 7.22 2.52
CA PHE A 147 10.37 7.70 3.19
C PHE A 147 10.67 6.85 4.41
N ASP A 148 11.88 6.30 4.43
CA ASP A 148 12.37 5.44 5.49
C ASP A 148 13.08 6.27 6.55
N ILE A 149 12.36 6.58 7.64
CA ILE A 149 12.86 7.44 8.72
C ILE A 149 13.84 6.73 9.67
N GLU A 150 14.11 5.43 9.48
CA GLU A 150 15.14 4.71 10.24
C GLU A 150 16.55 4.94 9.68
N ARG A 151 16.65 5.59 8.52
CA ARG A 151 17.95 5.94 7.93
C ARG A 151 18.60 7.07 8.69
N SER A 152 19.93 7.03 8.77
CA SER A 152 20.75 8.02 9.49
C SER A 152 20.53 9.46 9.03
N GLU A 153 20.11 9.66 7.78
CA GLU A 153 19.75 10.97 7.24
C GLU A 153 18.55 11.61 7.98
N TYR A 154 17.79 10.87 8.80
CA TYR A 154 16.65 11.31 9.59
C TYR A 154 16.88 11.27 11.13
N ASP A 155 18.09 11.01 11.60
CA ASP A 155 18.39 10.84 13.05
C ASP A 155 18.09 12.09 13.91
N ASP A 156 17.99 13.26 13.30
CA ASP A 156 17.66 14.53 13.95
C ASP A 156 16.14 14.77 14.13
N LEU A 157 15.29 13.88 13.62
CA LEU A 157 13.86 13.89 13.92
C LEU A 157 13.63 13.61 15.41
N GLN A 158 12.71 14.36 16.01
CA GLN A 158 12.40 14.27 17.45
C GLN A 158 11.46 13.11 17.79
N PHE A 159 11.25 12.17 16.87
CA PHE A 159 10.35 11.03 17.02
C PHE A 159 10.89 9.85 16.22
N SER A 160 10.58 8.65 16.69
CA SER A 160 10.94 7.37 16.08
C SER A 160 9.79 6.78 15.27
N VAL A 161 10.06 5.68 14.55
CA VAL A 161 9.04 4.83 13.92
C VAL A 161 8.00 4.35 14.93
N GLU A 162 8.46 3.98 16.13
CA GLU A 162 7.60 3.51 17.22
C GLU A 162 6.65 4.62 17.72
N ASP A 163 7.13 5.85 17.83
CA ASP A 163 6.28 6.98 18.23
C ASP A 163 5.14 7.22 17.22
N ILE A 164 5.42 7.10 15.92
CA ILE A 164 4.40 7.18 14.87
C ILE A 164 3.43 6.01 14.95
N PHE A 165 3.93 4.80 15.19
CA PHE A 165 3.10 3.61 15.37
C PHE A 165 2.10 3.79 16.52
N GLN A 166 2.59 4.21 17.69
CA GLN A 166 1.75 4.49 18.86
C GLN A 166 0.71 5.58 18.59
N LEU A 167 1.05 6.57 17.77
CA LEU A 167 0.11 7.60 17.35
C LEU A 167 -1.05 7.02 16.53
N PHE A 168 -0.78 6.12 15.58
CA PHE A 168 -1.85 5.42 14.86
C PHE A 168 -2.72 4.60 15.81
N MET A 169 -2.11 3.82 16.70
CA MET A 169 -2.83 2.98 17.67
C MET A 169 -3.75 3.82 18.57
N PHE A 170 -3.26 4.94 19.10
CA PHE A 170 -4.06 5.87 19.91
C PHE A 170 -5.35 6.29 19.20
N PHE A 171 -5.27 6.69 17.92
CA PHE A 171 -6.44 7.18 17.19
C PHE A 171 -7.37 6.06 16.68
N ILE A 172 -6.88 4.84 16.49
CA ILE A 172 -7.69 3.67 16.13
C ILE A 172 -8.63 3.27 17.28
N GLU A 173 -8.20 3.45 18.53
CA GLU A 173 -9.00 3.12 19.71
C GLU A 173 -10.12 4.14 20.01
N ARG A 174 -10.05 5.35 19.43
CA ARG A 174 -11.03 6.42 19.68
C ARG A 174 -12.41 6.10 19.10
N PRO A 175 -13.51 6.64 19.64
CA PRO A 175 -14.85 6.39 19.10
C PRO A 175 -15.14 7.10 17.76
N ASP A 176 -14.43 8.19 17.43
CA ASP A 176 -14.63 8.96 16.18
C ASP A 176 -14.39 8.08 14.94
N SER A 177 -15.43 7.90 14.13
CA SER A 177 -15.42 6.97 12.99
C SER A 177 -14.50 7.41 11.85
N VAL A 178 -14.40 8.71 11.57
CA VAL A 178 -13.61 9.24 10.44
C VAL A 178 -12.12 9.20 10.78
N VAL A 179 -11.75 9.67 11.97
CA VAL A 179 -10.38 9.65 12.45
C VAL A 179 -9.92 8.21 12.61
N LYS A 180 -10.71 7.33 13.26
CA LYS A 180 -10.41 5.90 13.37
C LYS A 180 -10.12 5.25 12.03
N LEU A 181 -11.04 5.42 11.07
CA LEU A 181 -10.88 4.84 9.74
C LEU A 181 -9.61 5.37 9.07
N LYS A 182 -9.34 6.67 9.17
CA LYS A 182 -8.18 7.30 8.53
C LYS A 182 -6.86 6.93 9.21
N SER A 183 -6.87 6.66 10.51
CA SER A 183 -5.75 6.06 11.22
C SER A 183 -5.50 4.63 10.76
N LEU A 184 -6.55 3.83 10.57
CA LEU A 184 -6.41 2.49 10.03
C LEU A 184 -5.88 2.49 8.58
N VAL A 185 -6.31 3.45 7.75
CA VAL A 185 -5.76 3.67 6.40
C VAL A 185 -4.28 4.09 6.48
N GLY A 186 -3.94 5.05 7.33
CA GLY A 186 -2.57 5.54 7.52
C GLY A 186 -1.64 4.43 8.00
N LEU A 187 -2.09 3.64 8.97
CA LEU A 187 -1.41 2.43 9.44
C LEU A 187 -1.19 1.44 8.29
N GLY A 188 -2.16 1.26 7.39
CA GLY A 188 -2.00 0.41 6.21
C GLY A 188 -0.84 0.83 5.30
N TYR A 189 -0.61 2.13 5.12
CA TYR A 189 0.56 2.62 4.37
C TYR A 189 1.86 2.48 5.17
N PHE A 190 1.82 2.74 6.47
CA PHE A 190 2.96 2.51 7.37
C PHE A 190 3.44 1.05 7.30
N LEU A 191 2.51 0.09 7.39
CA LEU A 191 2.80 -1.35 7.36
C LEU A 191 3.32 -1.84 6.02
N GLN A 192 3.09 -1.12 4.91
CA GLN A 192 3.73 -1.44 3.63
C GLN A 192 5.25 -1.28 3.71
N ARG A 193 5.77 -0.31 4.48
CA ARG A 193 7.20 -0.13 4.70
C ARG A 193 7.70 -1.00 5.86
N TYR A 194 6.99 -0.96 6.98
CA TYR A 194 7.33 -1.60 8.24
C TYR A 194 6.52 -2.89 8.46
N GLY A 195 6.68 -3.83 7.52
CA GLY A 195 5.89 -5.07 7.48
C GLY A 195 6.05 -5.97 8.72
N GLN A 196 7.15 -5.84 9.46
CA GLN A 196 7.40 -6.62 10.68
C GLN A 196 6.29 -6.47 11.73
N TYR A 197 5.67 -5.28 11.81
CA TYR A 197 4.57 -5.01 12.73
C TYR A 197 3.32 -5.86 12.42
N LEU A 198 3.14 -6.36 11.19
CA LEU A 198 2.01 -7.25 10.86
C LEU A 198 2.09 -8.61 11.58
N ILE A 199 3.27 -9.05 12.00
CA ILE A 199 3.43 -10.31 12.75
C ILE A 199 3.28 -10.09 14.25
N GLU A 200 3.52 -8.86 14.73
CA GLU A 200 3.40 -8.51 16.14
C GLU A 200 1.98 -8.68 16.67
N ASP A 201 1.89 -9.06 17.95
CA ASP A 201 0.63 -9.36 18.62
C ASP A 201 -0.36 -8.20 18.60
N THR A 202 0.15 -6.97 18.73
CA THR A 202 -0.67 -5.76 18.74
C THR A 202 -1.50 -5.61 17.46
N ILE A 203 -0.86 -5.68 16.29
CA ILE A 203 -1.57 -5.55 15.00
C ILE A 203 -2.34 -6.82 14.66
N ARG A 204 -1.77 -7.99 14.96
CA ARG A 204 -2.44 -9.27 14.76
C ARG A 204 -3.77 -9.31 15.48
N GLN A 205 -3.80 -8.98 16.76
CA GLN A 205 -5.04 -8.96 17.55
C GLN A 205 -6.00 -7.87 17.07
N LEU A 206 -5.51 -6.68 16.73
CA LEU A 206 -6.33 -5.59 16.19
C LEU A 206 -7.06 -6.01 14.91
N TYR A 207 -6.31 -6.53 13.92
CA TYR A 207 -6.85 -6.95 12.63
C TYR A 207 -7.80 -8.15 12.80
N HIS A 208 -7.44 -9.13 13.63
CA HIS A 208 -8.33 -10.25 13.92
C HIS A 208 -9.64 -9.80 14.56
N THR A 209 -9.58 -8.86 15.51
CA THR A 209 -10.76 -8.30 16.18
C THR A 209 -11.70 -7.66 15.17
N TYR A 210 -11.19 -6.84 14.24
CA TYR A 210 -12.03 -6.23 13.21
C TYR A 210 -12.62 -7.27 12.25
N LEU A 211 -11.81 -8.21 11.75
CA LEU A 211 -12.28 -9.21 10.78
C LEU A 211 -13.36 -10.14 11.37
N LEU A 212 -13.27 -10.48 12.67
CA LEU A 212 -14.25 -11.27 13.40
C LEU A 212 -15.53 -10.50 13.75
N ASP A 213 -15.52 -9.17 13.74
CA ASP A 213 -16.68 -8.35 14.08
C ASP A 213 -17.73 -8.38 12.96
N ARG A 214 -18.74 -9.24 13.11
CA ARG A 214 -19.79 -9.42 12.08
C ARG A 214 -20.86 -8.31 12.06
N ARG A 215 -20.76 -7.29 12.92
CA ARG A 215 -21.76 -6.21 12.98
C ARG A 215 -21.68 -5.35 11.70
N PRO A 216 -22.82 -4.91 11.13
CA PRO A 216 -22.82 -4.04 9.95
C PRO A 216 -22.02 -2.74 10.13
N LEU A 217 -22.05 -2.16 11.34
CA LEU A 217 -21.29 -0.96 11.71
C LEU A 217 -19.76 -1.13 11.56
N ALA A 218 -19.26 -2.36 11.62
CA ALA A 218 -17.84 -2.66 11.48
C ALA A 218 -17.40 -2.96 10.03
N ALA A 219 -18.35 -3.04 9.08
CA ALA A 219 -18.07 -3.44 7.70
C ALA A 219 -16.97 -2.58 7.04
N GLN A 220 -17.00 -1.27 7.27
CA GLN A 220 -15.99 -0.36 6.71
C GLN A 220 -14.59 -0.62 7.25
N LEU A 221 -14.46 -0.92 8.55
CA LEU A 221 -13.17 -1.24 9.18
C LEU A 221 -12.66 -2.60 8.73
N ARG A 222 -13.55 -3.58 8.56
CA ARG A 222 -13.23 -4.91 7.99
C ARG A 222 -12.67 -4.79 6.58
N CYS A 223 -13.38 -4.07 5.72
CA CYS A 223 -12.89 -3.78 4.37
C CYS A 223 -11.53 -3.10 4.42
N GLN A 224 -11.34 -2.13 5.33
CA GLN A 224 -10.06 -1.44 5.43
C GLN A 224 -8.91 -2.34 5.89
N VAL A 225 -9.12 -3.26 6.83
CA VAL A 225 -8.11 -4.27 7.21
C VAL A 225 -7.74 -5.14 6.01
N LEU A 226 -8.73 -5.63 5.26
CA LEU A 226 -8.48 -6.43 4.06
C LEU A 226 -7.75 -5.63 2.98
N ILE A 227 -8.09 -4.36 2.78
CA ILE A 227 -7.39 -3.45 1.85
C ILE A 227 -5.94 -3.23 2.30
N ASN A 228 -5.68 -3.07 3.59
CA ASN A 228 -4.31 -2.92 4.10
C ASN A 228 -3.46 -4.16 3.79
N LEU A 229 -4.02 -5.37 4.01
CA LEU A 229 -3.36 -6.63 3.67
C LEU A 229 -3.15 -6.77 2.16
N GLU A 230 -4.17 -6.46 1.34
CA GLU A 230 -4.07 -6.48 -0.12
C GLU A 230 -2.94 -5.57 -0.60
N GLU A 231 -2.93 -4.31 -0.15
CA GLU A 231 -1.94 -3.33 -0.57
C GLU A 231 -0.53 -3.70 -0.09
N TYR A 232 -0.38 -4.31 1.08
CA TYR A 232 0.89 -4.89 1.52
C TYR A 232 1.42 -5.93 0.51
N PHE A 233 0.62 -6.96 0.22
CA PHE A 233 1.05 -8.02 -0.69
C PHE A 233 1.28 -7.50 -2.12
N ARG A 234 0.47 -6.55 -2.58
CA ARG A 234 0.65 -5.92 -3.90
C ARG A 234 1.94 -5.10 -3.95
N ASP A 235 2.30 -4.41 -2.86
CA ASP A 235 3.55 -3.66 -2.78
C ASP A 235 4.77 -4.59 -2.73
N CYS A 236 4.67 -5.77 -2.11
CA CYS A 236 5.69 -6.82 -2.21
C CYS A 236 5.94 -7.25 -3.67
N ILE A 237 4.89 -7.59 -4.43
CA ILE A 237 5.01 -7.93 -5.87
C ILE A 237 5.71 -6.81 -6.63
N ARG A 238 5.30 -5.56 -6.40
CA ARG A 238 5.87 -4.39 -7.07
C ARG A 238 7.36 -4.25 -6.78
N ARG A 239 7.78 -4.37 -5.51
CA ARG A 239 9.19 -4.25 -5.12
C ARG A 239 10.05 -5.37 -5.71
N MET A 240 9.54 -6.60 -5.72
CA MET A 240 10.23 -7.72 -6.35
C MET A 240 10.45 -7.46 -7.84
N ALA A 241 9.42 -6.99 -8.56
CA ALA A 241 9.55 -6.65 -9.97
C ALA A 241 10.54 -5.49 -10.22
N GLU A 242 10.58 -4.48 -9.34
CA GLU A 242 11.56 -3.38 -9.40
C GLU A 242 12.99 -3.90 -9.17
N GLN A 243 13.20 -4.79 -8.21
CA GLN A 243 14.50 -5.42 -7.93
C GLN A 243 14.96 -6.34 -9.06
N ASP A 244 14.06 -7.09 -9.70
CA ASP A 244 14.39 -7.94 -10.86
C ASP A 244 14.89 -7.10 -12.05
N ILE A 245 14.27 -5.94 -12.29
CA ILE A 245 14.71 -4.98 -13.31
C ILE A 245 16.10 -4.43 -12.96
N ASP A 246 16.31 -4.01 -11.72
CA ASP A 246 17.61 -3.50 -11.27
C ASP A 246 18.71 -4.57 -11.40
N TYR A 247 18.41 -5.84 -11.08
CA TYR A 247 19.33 -6.96 -11.24
C TYR A 247 19.71 -7.20 -12.71
N LEU A 248 18.76 -7.10 -13.64
CA LEU A 248 19.01 -7.22 -15.08
C LEU A 248 19.86 -6.06 -15.64
N HIS A 249 19.84 -4.91 -14.97
CA HIS A 249 20.63 -3.73 -15.33
C HIS A 249 21.99 -3.65 -14.64
N LEU A 250 22.31 -4.56 -13.70
CA LEU A 250 23.68 -4.67 -13.20
C LEU A 250 24.61 -5.09 -14.36
N PRO A 251 25.78 -4.44 -14.51
CA PRO A 251 26.75 -4.90 -15.49
C PRO A 251 27.09 -6.35 -15.18
N SER A 252 26.93 -7.23 -16.17
CA SER A 252 27.41 -8.60 -16.08
C SER A 252 28.91 -8.54 -15.83
N THR A 253 29.35 -8.66 -14.58
CA THR A 253 30.76 -8.83 -14.25
C THR A 253 31.16 -10.24 -14.68
N THR A 254 31.39 -10.39 -15.98
CA THR A 254 32.30 -11.42 -16.48
C THR A 254 33.67 -11.11 -15.91
N ASN A 255 34.11 -11.93 -14.94
CA ASN A 255 35.50 -12.26 -14.64
C ASN A 255 36.51 -11.09 -14.76
N THR A 256 36.62 -10.23 -13.75
CA THR A 256 37.89 -9.53 -13.49
C THR A 256 38.07 -9.35 -11.98
N ASN A 257 39.02 -10.12 -11.47
CA ASN A 257 39.82 -10.00 -10.24
C ASN A 257 39.36 -8.97 -9.19
N GLU A 258 39.16 -9.51 -7.99
CA GLU A 258 39.07 -8.82 -6.71
C GLU A 258 40.24 -7.85 -6.50
N ASP A 259 40.03 -6.57 -6.77
CA ASP A 259 40.85 -5.51 -6.18
C ASP A 259 40.16 -5.07 -4.88
N GLU A 260 40.58 -5.66 -3.76
CA GLU A 260 40.08 -5.48 -2.39
C GLU A 260 40.32 -4.06 -1.78
N ASN A 261 40.37 -2.99 -2.58
CA ASN A 261 40.76 -1.66 -2.08
C ASN A 261 39.85 -0.50 -2.53
N SER A 262 38.52 -0.67 -2.44
CA SER A 262 37.60 0.47 -2.41
C SER A 262 36.65 0.37 -1.22
N ASN A 263 36.91 1.17 -0.18
CA ASN A 263 36.08 1.36 1.03
C ASN A 263 34.77 2.14 0.74
N ASP A 264 34.09 1.88 -0.38
CA ASP A 264 32.77 2.43 -0.65
C ASP A 264 31.70 1.39 -0.31
N ALA A 265 31.19 1.47 0.93
CA ALA A 265 30.18 0.58 1.50
C ALA A 265 28.77 0.69 0.86
N HIS A 266 28.66 1.15 -0.39
CA HIS A 266 27.38 1.46 -1.05
C HIS A 266 27.24 0.89 -2.48
N GLN A 267 28.17 0.04 -2.96
CA GLN A 267 27.90 -0.71 -4.18
C GLN A 267 26.87 -1.81 -3.90
N ILE A 268 25.69 -1.67 -4.51
CA ILE A 268 24.66 -2.70 -4.51
C ILE A 268 25.19 -3.86 -5.36
N THR A 269 25.68 -4.91 -4.72
CA THR A 269 26.11 -6.14 -5.40
C THR A 269 24.90 -7.04 -5.66
N GLY A 270 24.99 -7.91 -6.67
CA GLY A 270 23.94 -8.91 -6.94
C GLY A 270 23.63 -9.83 -5.75
N ALA A 271 24.59 -10.06 -4.85
CA ALA A 271 24.40 -10.80 -3.62
C ALA A 271 23.55 -10.02 -2.59
N ASN A 272 23.83 -8.74 -2.38
CA ASN A 272 23.05 -7.88 -1.47
C ASN A 272 21.58 -7.72 -1.93
N LEU A 273 21.36 -7.62 -3.24
CA LEU A 273 20.01 -7.59 -3.84
C LEU A 273 19.25 -8.91 -3.59
N LYS A 274 19.94 -10.05 -3.71
CA LYS A 274 19.32 -11.36 -3.50
C LYS A 274 18.96 -11.59 -2.03
N ASP A 275 19.87 -11.31 -1.10
CA ASP A 275 19.63 -11.51 0.34
C ASP A 275 18.48 -10.62 0.86
N THR A 276 18.40 -9.37 0.39
CA THR A 276 17.27 -8.48 0.73
C THR A 276 15.95 -8.96 0.14
N THR A 277 15.95 -9.53 -1.07
CA THR A 277 14.76 -10.10 -1.70
C THR A 277 14.26 -11.33 -0.94
N ASP A 278 15.16 -12.22 -0.51
CA ASP A 278 14.83 -13.42 0.23
C ASP A 278 14.20 -13.10 1.60
N ILE A 279 14.75 -12.12 2.34
CA ILE A 279 14.18 -11.65 3.63
C ILE A 279 12.77 -11.09 3.44
N HIS A 280 12.55 -10.26 2.42
CA HIS A 280 11.23 -9.69 2.16
C HIS A 280 10.20 -10.75 1.73
N SER A 281 10.62 -11.75 0.96
CA SER A 281 9.79 -12.88 0.55
C SER A 281 9.40 -13.78 1.74
N GLU A 282 10.34 -14.08 2.63
CA GLU A 282 10.09 -14.86 3.85
C GLU A 282 9.11 -14.15 4.80
N MET A 283 9.29 -12.84 4.97
CA MET A 283 8.38 -11.99 5.74
C MET A 283 6.96 -12.02 5.14
N ALA A 284 6.82 -11.84 3.83
CA ALA A 284 5.53 -11.89 3.16
C ALA A 284 4.84 -13.26 3.31
N SER A 285 5.59 -14.36 3.22
CA SER A 285 5.07 -15.70 3.47
C SER A 285 4.57 -15.88 4.90
N SER A 286 5.36 -15.43 5.89
CA SER A 286 5.00 -15.50 7.31
C SER A 286 3.73 -14.72 7.63
N ILE A 287 3.60 -13.50 7.08
CA ILE A 287 2.39 -12.68 7.21
C ILE A 287 1.20 -13.36 6.54
N ALA A 288 1.35 -13.88 5.32
CA ALA A 288 0.28 -14.59 4.62
C ALA A 288 -0.23 -15.77 5.44
N GLN A 289 0.66 -16.60 5.99
CA GLN A 289 0.30 -17.73 6.84
C GLN A 289 -0.43 -17.30 8.13
N CYS A 290 -0.01 -16.18 8.74
CA CYS A 290 -0.62 -15.63 9.95
C CYS A 290 -2.10 -15.25 9.74
N TYR A 291 -2.42 -14.58 8.62
CA TYR A 291 -3.75 -14.02 8.38
C TYR A 291 -4.65 -14.87 7.47
N LEU A 292 -4.10 -15.85 6.74
CA LEU A 292 -4.85 -16.56 5.70
C LEU A 292 -6.18 -17.14 6.21
N ARG A 293 -6.14 -17.83 7.36
CA ARG A 293 -7.32 -18.51 7.88
C ARG A 293 -8.47 -17.56 8.17
N ILE A 294 -8.18 -16.45 8.86
CA ILE A 294 -9.20 -15.46 9.22
C ILE A 294 -9.69 -14.68 7.99
N VAL A 295 -8.81 -14.40 7.03
CA VAL A 295 -9.18 -13.77 5.75
C VAL A 295 -10.16 -14.66 4.98
N LEU A 296 -9.84 -15.95 4.84
CA LEU A 296 -10.74 -16.91 4.17
C LEU A 296 -12.08 -17.02 4.90
N ASP A 297 -12.07 -17.17 6.22
CA ASP A 297 -13.30 -17.27 7.02
C ASP A 297 -14.15 -15.97 6.95
N THR A 298 -13.53 -14.82 6.64
CA THR A 298 -14.22 -13.54 6.42
C THR A 298 -15.04 -13.52 5.12
N TYR A 299 -14.71 -14.37 4.14
CA TYR A 299 -15.43 -14.43 2.86
C TYR A 299 -16.91 -14.83 3.02
N LEU A 300 -17.26 -15.61 4.04
CA LEU A 300 -18.64 -15.96 4.34
C LEU A 300 -19.37 -14.77 4.98
N SER A 301 -19.63 -13.74 4.16
CA SER A 301 -20.24 -12.48 4.54
C SER A 301 -21.35 -12.10 3.56
N GLU A 302 -22.43 -11.51 4.08
CA GLU A 302 -23.54 -11.00 3.28
C GLU A 302 -23.14 -9.75 2.47
N ASP A 303 -22.13 -9.01 2.94
CA ASP A 303 -21.62 -7.81 2.31
C ASP A 303 -20.72 -8.15 1.11
N GLU A 304 -21.16 -7.74 -0.09
CA GLU A 304 -20.44 -7.95 -1.34
C GLU A 304 -19.06 -7.26 -1.35
N ILE A 305 -18.93 -6.09 -0.73
CA ILE A 305 -17.67 -5.34 -0.69
C ILE A 305 -16.64 -6.12 0.12
N ILE A 306 -17.03 -6.70 1.26
CA ILE A 306 -16.16 -7.57 2.06
C ILE A 306 -15.72 -8.78 1.24
N ARG A 307 -16.64 -9.43 0.52
CA ARG A 307 -16.31 -10.57 -0.35
C ARG A 307 -15.33 -10.19 -1.46
N GLN A 308 -15.51 -9.03 -2.10
CA GLN A 308 -14.57 -8.50 -3.09
C GLN A 308 -13.18 -8.22 -2.48
N CYS A 309 -13.12 -7.63 -1.28
CA CYS A 309 -11.86 -7.40 -0.58
C CYS A 309 -11.12 -8.71 -0.27
N VAL A 310 -11.82 -9.74 0.25
CA VAL A 310 -11.21 -11.05 0.50
C VAL A 310 -10.66 -11.66 -0.77
N ARG A 311 -11.42 -11.63 -1.88
CA ARG A 311 -10.95 -12.13 -3.18
C ARG A 311 -9.63 -11.49 -3.60
N LYS A 312 -9.48 -10.17 -3.44
CA LYS A 312 -8.26 -9.46 -3.83
C LYS A 312 -7.06 -9.90 -3.00
N VAL A 313 -7.22 -10.01 -1.67
CA VAL A 313 -6.16 -10.54 -0.78
C VAL A 313 -5.77 -11.96 -1.19
N VAL A 314 -6.76 -12.84 -1.40
CA VAL A 314 -6.54 -14.24 -1.82
C VAL A 314 -5.79 -14.31 -3.16
N SER A 315 -6.16 -13.47 -4.13
CA SER A 315 -5.48 -13.44 -5.44
C SER A 315 -4.01 -13.04 -5.29
N CYS A 316 -3.71 -12.00 -4.50
CA CYS A 316 -2.32 -11.60 -4.25
C CYS A 316 -1.48 -12.70 -3.59
N ILE A 317 -2.04 -13.46 -2.65
CA ILE A 317 -1.33 -14.55 -1.96
C ILE A 317 -1.09 -15.74 -2.92
N LEU A 318 -2.08 -16.08 -3.75
CA LEU A 318 -1.97 -17.17 -4.74
C LEU A 318 -0.99 -16.84 -5.86
N GLU A 319 -1.05 -15.63 -6.43
CA GLU A 319 -0.17 -15.16 -7.51
C GLU A 319 1.31 -15.22 -7.12
N GLN A 320 1.61 -14.97 -5.84
CA GLN A 320 2.97 -15.04 -5.29
C GLN A 320 3.38 -16.43 -4.78
N GLY A 321 2.45 -17.38 -4.68
CA GLY A 321 2.75 -18.71 -4.14
C GLY A 321 3.15 -18.71 -2.64
N LEU A 322 2.72 -17.72 -1.86
CA LEU A 322 3.17 -17.54 -0.47
C LEU A 322 2.68 -18.64 0.49
N VAL A 323 1.59 -19.33 0.16
CA VAL A 323 1.02 -20.39 1.00
C VAL A 323 0.58 -21.57 0.13
N HIS A 324 0.74 -22.79 0.66
CA HIS A 324 0.32 -24.01 -0.03
C HIS A 324 -1.17 -23.96 -0.43
N PRO A 325 -1.52 -24.26 -1.69
CA PRO A 325 -2.83 -23.94 -2.27
C PRO A 325 -4.02 -24.73 -1.71
N VAL A 326 -3.76 -25.86 -1.03
CA VAL A 326 -4.81 -26.76 -0.51
C VAL A 326 -5.86 -26.07 0.38
N GLN A 327 -5.47 -25.02 1.11
CA GLN A 327 -6.37 -24.29 2.02
C GLN A 327 -7.35 -23.37 1.29
N PHE A 328 -7.01 -22.94 0.08
CA PHE A 328 -7.82 -22.04 -0.73
C PHE A 328 -8.93 -22.77 -1.48
N ILE A 329 -8.71 -24.03 -1.85
CA ILE A 329 -9.58 -24.78 -2.77
C ILE A 329 -11.05 -24.77 -2.34
N PRO A 330 -11.43 -25.06 -1.08
CA PRO A 330 -12.83 -24.97 -0.67
C PRO A 330 -13.44 -23.57 -0.92
N PHE A 331 -12.67 -22.51 -0.66
CA PHE A 331 -13.09 -21.12 -0.80
C PHE A 331 -13.22 -20.71 -2.24
N LEU A 332 -12.26 -21.09 -3.09
CA LEU A 332 -12.35 -20.86 -4.52
C LEU A 332 -13.56 -21.56 -5.14
N ILE A 333 -13.84 -22.83 -4.75
CA ILE A 333 -15.05 -23.53 -5.21
C ILE A 333 -16.33 -22.81 -4.75
N ALA A 334 -16.37 -22.30 -3.51
CA ALA A 334 -17.51 -21.52 -3.06
C ALA A 334 -17.66 -20.21 -3.84
N MET A 335 -16.55 -19.53 -4.13
CA MET A 335 -16.50 -18.27 -4.88
C MET A 335 -17.01 -18.39 -6.32
N THR A 336 -16.88 -19.55 -6.98
CA THR A 336 -17.49 -19.76 -8.31
C THR A 336 -19.01 -19.74 -8.28
N THR A 337 -19.63 -19.80 -7.11
CA THR A 337 -21.08 -19.69 -6.92
C THR A 337 -21.54 -18.32 -6.42
N ASP A 338 -20.64 -17.34 -6.22
CA ASP A 338 -21.02 -15.98 -5.80
C ASP A 338 -21.98 -15.31 -6.81
N ARG A 339 -22.67 -14.24 -6.45
CA ARG A 339 -23.50 -13.47 -7.39
C ARG A 339 -22.68 -12.48 -8.21
N ASP A 340 -21.53 -12.04 -7.68
CA ASP A 340 -20.62 -11.14 -8.38
C ASP A 340 -19.79 -11.90 -9.42
N ILE A 341 -19.97 -11.54 -10.69
CA ILE A 341 -19.29 -12.16 -11.84
C ILE A 341 -17.77 -12.04 -11.74
N ASN A 342 -17.24 -10.92 -11.21
CA ASN A 342 -15.79 -10.74 -11.06
C ASN A 342 -15.22 -11.71 -10.02
N ILE A 343 -16.00 -12.02 -8.97
CA ILE A 343 -15.61 -13.01 -7.97
C ILE A 343 -15.57 -14.41 -8.60
N GLN A 344 -16.62 -14.78 -9.35
CA GLN A 344 -16.68 -16.05 -10.05
C GLN A 344 -15.50 -16.24 -11.00
N GLN A 345 -15.30 -15.30 -11.93
CA GLN A 345 -14.25 -15.40 -12.96
C GLN A 345 -12.85 -15.48 -12.36
N SER A 346 -12.58 -14.68 -11.32
CA SER A 346 -11.30 -14.70 -10.61
C SER A 346 -11.06 -16.05 -9.93
N ALA A 347 -12.09 -16.65 -9.32
CA ALA A 347 -11.98 -17.94 -8.67
C ALA A 347 -11.80 -19.10 -9.67
N GLU A 348 -12.52 -19.05 -10.79
CA GLU A 348 -12.36 -20.01 -11.89
C GLU A 348 -10.94 -19.97 -12.47
N GLN A 349 -10.41 -18.78 -12.74
CA GLN A 349 -9.04 -18.60 -13.22
C GLN A 349 -8.03 -19.17 -12.22
N ASN A 350 -8.17 -18.81 -10.94
CA ASN A 350 -7.30 -19.31 -9.88
C ASN A 350 -7.35 -20.85 -9.77
N LEU A 351 -8.54 -21.47 -9.87
CA LEU A 351 -8.65 -22.94 -9.85
C LEU A 351 -8.00 -23.58 -11.07
N GLN A 352 -8.17 -23.01 -12.27
CA GLN A 352 -7.54 -23.53 -13.48
C GLN A 352 -6.01 -23.47 -13.38
N ASP A 353 -5.46 -22.38 -12.86
CA ASP A 353 -4.02 -22.23 -12.70
C ASP A 353 -3.46 -23.16 -11.62
N LEU A 354 -4.22 -23.40 -10.55
CA LEU A 354 -3.89 -24.41 -9.55
C LEU A 354 -3.92 -25.84 -10.11
N ASP A 355 -4.88 -26.20 -10.97
CA ASP A 355 -4.94 -27.54 -11.56
C ASP A 355 -3.80 -27.77 -12.58
N LYS A 356 -3.43 -26.74 -13.34
CA LYS A 356 -2.25 -26.80 -14.24
C LYS A 356 -0.96 -27.04 -13.46
N THR A 357 -0.78 -26.36 -12.34
CA THR A 357 0.46 -26.42 -11.54
C THR A 357 0.49 -27.61 -10.59
N ASN A 358 -0.67 -28.07 -10.13
CA ASN A 358 -0.84 -29.14 -9.15
C ASN A 358 -1.99 -30.08 -9.57
N PRO A 359 -1.81 -30.93 -10.61
CA PRO A 359 -2.88 -31.79 -11.12
C PRO A 359 -3.48 -32.68 -10.02
N GLY A 360 -4.81 -32.71 -9.93
CA GLY A 360 -5.49 -33.56 -8.94
C GLY A 360 -5.71 -32.90 -7.57
N ILE A 361 -5.17 -31.70 -7.34
CA ILE A 361 -5.27 -31.05 -6.02
C ILE A 361 -6.72 -30.66 -5.69
N ILE A 362 -7.50 -30.25 -6.69
CA ILE A 362 -8.89 -29.82 -6.51
C ILE A 362 -9.72 -30.96 -5.92
N GLN A 363 -9.56 -32.17 -6.48
CA GLN A 363 -10.26 -33.40 -6.12
C GLN A 363 -10.11 -33.72 -4.62
N THR A 364 -8.98 -33.36 -4.01
CA THR A 364 -8.72 -33.59 -2.58
C THR A 364 -9.66 -32.81 -1.64
N LYS A 365 -10.28 -31.72 -2.12
CA LYS A 365 -11.10 -30.80 -1.32
C LYS A 365 -12.50 -30.54 -1.88
N VAL A 366 -12.90 -31.16 -2.99
CA VAL A 366 -14.22 -30.94 -3.64
C VAL A 366 -15.39 -31.02 -2.66
N MET A 367 -15.43 -32.04 -1.80
CA MET A 367 -16.54 -32.17 -0.84
C MET A 367 -16.62 -31.03 0.18
N GLN A 368 -15.48 -30.46 0.56
CA GLN A 368 -15.45 -29.28 1.44
C GLN A 368 -15.91 -28.04 0.67
N GLY A 369 -15.49 -27.90 -0.60
CA GLY A 369 -15.96 -26.85 -1.50
C GLY A 369 -17.47 -26.85 -1.69
N PHE A 370 -18.10 -28.00 -1.93
CA PHE A 370 -19.56 -28.09 -2.06
C PHE A 370 -20.31 -27.71 -0.78
N LYS A 371 -19.83 -28.19 0.38
CA LYS A 371 -20.43 -27.81 1.67
C LYS A 371 -20.37 -26.29 1.88
N MET A 372 -19.26 -25.67 1.54
CA MET A 372 -19.10 -24.23 1.74
C MET A 372 -19.84 -23.39 0.69
N SER A 373 -19.96 -23.90 -0.54
CA SER A 373 -20.83 -23.31 -1.57
C SER A 373 -22.27 -23.29 -1.08
N TYR A 374 -22.77 -24.39 -0.52
CA TYR A 374 -24.11 -24.44 0.09
C TYR A 374 -24.27 -23.46 1.26
N GLN A 375 -23.26 -23.33 2.13
CA GLN A 375 -23.27 -22.35 3.22
C GLN A 375 -23.35 -20.91 2.69
N LEU A 376 -22.55 -20.58 1.67
CA LEU A 376 -22.59 -19.28 1.01
C LEU A 376 -23.97 -19.01 0.39
N GLN A 377 -24.51 -19.95 -0.39
CA GLN A 377 -25.83 -19.78 -0.99
C GLN A 377 -26.93 -19.58 0.05
N LYS A 378 -26.91 -20.36 1.14
CA LYS A 378 -27.86 -20.19 2.24
C LYS A 378 -27.76 -18.80 2.87
N LEU A 379 -26.54 -18.31 3.10
CA LEU A 379 -26.27 -16.98 3.64
C LEU A 379 -26.82 -15.88 2.71
N LEU A 380 -26.54 -15.98 1.41
CA LEU A 380 -26.97 -14.99 0.43
C LEU A 380 -28.49 -15.02 0.16
N LEU A 381 -29.15 -16.18 0.26
CA LEU A 381 -30.59 -16.33 0.03
C LEU A 381 -31.45 -15.76 1.16
N ILE A 382 -30.93 -15.66 2.39
CA ILE A 382 -31.67 -15.09 3.54
C ILE A 382 -32.03 -13.61 3.31
N GLN A 383 -31.29 -12.87 2.46
CA GLN A 383 -31.62 -11.48 2.11
C GLN A 383 -32.94 -11.28 1.34
N TYR A 384 -33.57 -12.35 0.85
CA TYR A 384 -34.80 -12.28 0.04
C TYR A 384 -36.06 -12.84 0.73
N LYS A 385 -35.98 -13.11 2.03
CA LYS A 385 -37.15 -13.38 2.90
C LYS A 385 -37.23 -12.32 3.97
#